data_AF-A0A0V0GD35-F1
#
_entry.id   AF-A0A0V0GD35-F1
#
_cell.length_a   1.000
_cell.length_b   1.000
_cell.length_c   1.000
_cell.angle_alpha   90.00
_cell.angle_beta   90.00
_cell.angle_gamma   90.00
#
_symmetry.space_group_name_H-M   'P 1'
#
loop_
_entity.id
_entity.type
_entity.pdbx_description
1 polymer ?
#
loop_
_entity_poly.entity_id
_entity_poly.type
_entity_poly.pdbx_seq_one_letter_code
_entity_poly.pdbx_strand_id
1 'polypeptide(L)'
;LTSELNLKLQRSLNSCIRFILNIRKDDHITVHYHSLNWLNVEYRRKYFIGNFIYHLFKLQTPKYLVDMFTIKAALDLRITRTVDFRLYIQPYRTATYHNSFTVTASRLWNDLPTDMRNKKTLFSFKLYFYNYLFVKFRGNC
;
A
#
# COMPACT_ATOMS: atom_id res chain seq x y z
N LEU A 1 4.21 2.76 13.34
CA LEU A 1 3.41 3.95 13.74
C LEU A 1 2.63 3.57 14.98
N THR A 2 2.67 4.37 16.04
CA THR A 2 1.82 4.10 17.21
C THR A 2 0.34 4.29 16.84
N SER A 3 -0.54 3.57 17.53
CA SER A 3 -2.00 3.71 17.37
C SER A 3 -2.45 5.17 17.59
N GLU A 4 -1.83 5.85 18.55
CA GLU A 4 -2.09 7.24 18.88
C GLU A 4 -1.80 8.20 17.70
N LEU A 5 -0.64 8.07 17.05
CA LEU A 5 -0.30 8.94 15.93
C LEU A 5 -1.18 8.66 14.71
N ASN A 6 -1.59 7.41 14.51
CA ASN A 6 -2.57 7.06 13.47
C ASN A 6 -3.93 7.73 13.73
N LEU A 7 -4.37 7.74 15.00
CA LEU A 7 -5.61 8.40 15.40
C LEU A 7 -5.55 9.92 15.18
N LYS A 8 -4.42 10.56 15.51
CA LYS A 8 -4.21 12.00 15.26
C LYS A 8 -4.33 12.34 13.77
N LEU A 9 -3.69 11.56 12.89
CA LEU A 9 -3.80 11.73 11.44
C LEU A 9 -5.23 11.53 10.93
N GLN A 10 -5.93 10.50 11.42
CA GLN A 10 -7.31 10.23 11.02
C GLN A 10 -8.24 11.38 11.43
N ARG A 11 -8.10 11.88 12.67
CA ARG A 11 -8.88 13.03 13.16
C ARG A 11 -8.60 14.29 12.35
N SER A 12 -7.34 14.58 12.04
CA SER A 12 -6.99 15.73 11.20
C SER A 12 -7.62 15.64 9.81
N LEU A 13 -7.55 14.49 9.14
CA LEU A 13 -8.17 14.30 7.83
C LEU A 13 -9.70 14.40 7.88
N ASN A 14 -10.33 13.82 8.92
CA ASN A 14 -11.77 13.96 9.15
C ASN A 14 -12.16 15.43 9.29
N SER A 15 -11.41 16.21 10.07
CA SER A 15 -11.67 17.65 10.24
C SER A 15 -11.57 18.42 8.92
N CYS A 16 -10.59 18.11 8.07
CA CYS A 16 -10.48 18.72 6.74
C CYS A 16 -11.72 18.41 5.87
N ILE A 17 -12.18 17.17 5.86
CA ILE A 17 -13.38 16.77 5.10
C ILE A 17 -14.62 17.49 5.61
N ARG A 18 -14.78 17.56 6.94
CA ARG A 18 -15.89 18.31 7.56
C ARG A 18 -15.89 19.77 7.18
N PHE A 19 -14.71 20.39 7.14
CA PHE A 19 -14.56 21.79 6.74
C PHE A 19 -14.94 22.00 5.27
N ILE A 20 -14.40 21.16 4.35
CA ILE A 20 -14.64 21.29 2.91
C ILE A 20 -16.12 21.12 2.55
N LEU A 21 -16.78 20.15 3.16
CA LEU A 21 -18.17 19.79 2.84
C LEU A 21 -19.19 20.42 3.81
N ASN A 22 -18.74 21.28 4.73
CA ASN A 22 -19.56 21.91 5.77
C ASN A 22 -20.45 20.90 6.54
N ILE A 23 -19.85 19.81 7.00
CA ILE A 23 -20.56 18.69 7.66
C ILE A 23 -20.62 18.93 9.17
N ARG A 24 -21.72 18.54 9.82
CA ARG A 24 -21.83 18.64 11.28
C ARG A 24 -20.83 17.70 11.97
N LYS A 25 -20.51 17.99 13.23
CA LYS A 25 -19.52 17.22 14.01
C LYS A 25 -19.91 15.74 14.17
N ASP A 26 -21.21 15.47 14.28
CA ASP A 26 -21.75 14.16 14.65
C ASP A 26 -22.12 13.28 13.43
N ASP A 27 -22.11 13.85 12.22
CA ASP A 27 -22.45 13.10 11.01
C ASP A 27 -21.39 12.04 10.69
N HIS A 28 -21.82 10.91 10.15
CA HIS A 28 -20.93 9.80 9.81
C HIS A 28 -19.94 10.17 8.69
N ILE A 29 -18.64 10.20 9.02
CA ILE A 29 -17.61 10.76 8.13
C ILE A 29 -17.31 9.90 6.89
N THR A 30 -17.48 8.57 6.98
CA THR A 30 -17.01 7.63 5.94
C THR A 30 -17.68 7.86 4.58
N VAL A 31 -18.97 8.21 4.57
CA VAL A 31 -19.73 8.47 3.33
C VAL A 31 -19.10 9.62 2.53
N HIS A 32 -18.53 10.60 3.24
CA HIS A 32 -17.94 11.79 2.64
C HIS A 32 -16.54 11.56 2.04
N TYR A 33 -15.85 10.50 2.45
CA TYR A 33 -14.64 10.08 1.73
C TYR A 33 -14.98 9.64 0.30
N HIS A 34 -16.11 8.96 0.12
CA HIS A 34 -16.52 8.47 -1.18
C HIS A 34 -16.97 9.59 -2.12
N SER A 35 -17.64 10.62 -1.60
CA SER A 35 -18.04 11.78 -2.41
C SER A 35 -16.83 12.58 -2.91
N LEU A 36 -15.78 12.71 -2.09
CA LEU A 36 -14.54 13.39 -2.47
C LEU A 36 -13.59 12.53 -3.31
N ASN A 37 -13.91 11.26 -3.52
CA ASN A 37 -12.97 10.27 -4.06
C ASN A 37 -11.66 10.19 -3.27
N TRP A 38 -11.70 10.36 -1.94
CA TRP A 38 -10.52 10.33 -1.06
C TRP A 38 -10.37 8.97 -0.38
N LEU A 39 -9.12 8.53 -0.24
CA LEU A 39 -8.76 7.40 0.61
C LEU A 39 -8.62 7.84 2.07
N ASN A 40 -9.02 6.98 3.02
CA ASN A 40 -8.73 7.17 4.43
C ASN A 40 -7.22 7.01 4.74
N VAL A 41 -6.80 7.25 5.98
CA VAL A 41 -5.37 7.23 6.35
C VAL A 41 -4.72 5.87 6.09
N GLU A 42 -5.43 4.77 6.35
CA GLU A 42 -4.93 3.42 6.15
C GLU A 42 -4.67 3.13 4.66
N TYR A 43 -5.65 3.41 3.81
CA TYR A 43 -5.53 3.19 2.37
C TYR A 43 -4.53 4.14 1.71
N ARG A 44 -4.42 5.39 2.19
CA ARG A 44 -3.35 6.31 1.75
C ARG A 44 -1.97 5.76 2.07
N ARG A 45 -1.78 5.14 3.23
CA ARG A 45 -0.51 4.48 3.59
C ARG A 45 -0.17 3.35 2.63
N LYS A 46 -1.14 2.49 2.32
CA LYS A 46 -0.99 1.44 1.30
C LYS A 46 -0.62 2.04 -0.06
N TYR A 47 -1.30 3.11 -0.46
CA TYR A 47 -1.01 3.82 -1.71
C TYR A 47 0.44 4.30 -1.78
N PHE A 48 0.94 4.97 -0.73
CA PHE A 48 2.33 5.45 -0.71
C PHE A 48 3.35 4.31 -0.68
N ILE A 49 3.12 3.28 0.13
CA ILE A 49 4.03 2.11 0.19
C ILE A 49 4.08 1.42 -1.17
N GLY A 50 2.94 1.12 -1.79
CA GLY A 50 2.91 0.42 -3.09
C GLY A 50 3.55 1.24 -4.22
N ASN A 51 3.34 2.56 -4.25
CA ASN A 51 4.03 3.44 -5.20
C ASN A 51 5.53 3.49 -4.98
N PHE A 52 5.95 3.52 -3.72
CA PHE A 52 7.36 3.52 -3.37
C PHE A 52 8.04 2.21 -3.80
N ILE A 53 7.44 1.05 -3.54
CA ILE A 53 7.94 -0.26 -3.99
C ILE A 53 7.99 -0.34 -5.52
N TYR A 54 6.93 0.10 -6.19
CA TYR A 54 6.91 0.14 -7.66
C TYR A 54 8.07 0.98 -8.19
N HIS A 55 8.34 2.13 -7.57
CA HIS A 55 9.44 3.01 -7.95
C HIS A 55 10.81 2.35 -7.70
N LEU A 56 11.00 1.74 -6.52
CA LEU A 56 12.22 0.99 -6.19
C LEU A 56 12.52 -0.08 -7.24
N PHE A 57 11.52 -0.90 -7.63
CA PHE A 57 11.75 -1.95 -8.63
C PHE A 57 11.87 -1.42 -10.06
N LYS A 58 11.18 -0.32 -10.40
CA LYS A 58 11.27 0.24 -11.75
C LYS A 58 12.58 0.97 -11.99
N LEU A 59 13.07 1.72 -11.00
CA LEU A 59 14.30 2.51 -11.12
C LEU A 59 15.53 1.81 -10.58
N GLN A 60 15.36 0.75 -9.79
CA GLN A 60 16.47 0.04 -9.12
C GLN A 60 17.28 0.97 -8.20
N THR A 61 16.63 1.99 -7.64
CA THR A 61 17.28 3.00 -6.80
C THR A 61 16.42 3.41 -5.60
N PRO A 62 17.05 3.66 -4.43
CA PRO A 62 18.46 3.41 -4.13
C PRO A 62 18.76 1.92 -3.92
N LYS A 63 19.94 1.47 -4.34
CA LYS A 63 20.31 0.05 -4.38
C LYS A 63 20.18 -0.65 -3.01
N TYR A 64 20.62 0.01 -1.94
CA TYR A 64 20.52 -0.55 -0.59
C TYR A 64 19.09 -0.90 -0.16
N LEU A 65 18.07 -0.18 -0.65
CA LEU A 65 16.66 -0.51 -0.37
C LEU A 65 16.16 -1.63 -1.25
N VAL A 66 16.58 -1.66 -2.51
CA VAL A 66 16.23 -2.74 -3.44
C VAL A 66 16.77 -4.07 -2.92
N ASP A 67 18.01 -4.08 -2.44
CA ASP A 67 18.68 -5.27 -1.90
C ASP A 67 18.01 -5.80 -0.61
N MET A 68 17.16 -5.01 0.06
CA MET A 68 16.34 -5.50 1.17
C MET A 68 15.22 -6.45 0.73
N PHE A 69 14.93 -6.52 -0.57
CA PHE A 69 13.86 -7.33 -1.14
C PHE A 69 14.42 -8.46 -1.99
N THR A 70 14.01 -9.68 -1.69
CA THR A 70 14.39 -10.87 -2.47
C THR A 70 13.18 -11.38 -3.24
N ILE A 71 13.34 -11.63 -4.54
CA ILE A 71 12.30 -12.29 -5.34
C ILE A 71 12.34 -13.79 -5.04
N LYS A 72 11.17 -14.43 -4.85
CA LYS A 72 11.10 -15.87 -4.51
C LYS A 72 11.82 -16.74 -5.53
N ALA A 73 11.65 -16.45 -6.82
CA ALA A 73 12.33 -17.17 -7.88
C ALA A 73 13.87 -17.20 -7.76
N ALA A 74 14.49 -16.22 -7.08
CA ALA A 74 15.94 -16.22 -6.85
C ALA A 74 16.39 -17.22 -5.77
N LEU A 75 15.46 -17.70 -4.94
CA LEU A 75 15.72 -18.70 -3.89
C LEU A 75 15.43 -20.13 -4.36
N ASP A 76 14.68 -20.29 -5.45
CA ASP A 76 14.31 -21.59 -5.97
C ASP A 76 15.48 -22.20 -6.75
N LEU A 77 16.04 -23.30 -6.21
CA LEU A 77 17.09 -24.08 -6.87
C LEU A 77 16.56 -24.89 -8.07
N ARG A 78 15.24 -24.98 -8.23
CA ARG A 78 14.57 -25.77 -9.27
C ARG A 78 13.96 -24.85 -10.32
N ILE A 79 14.39 -25.00 -11.57
CA ILE A 79 13.78 -24.32 -12.72
C ILE A 79 12.38 -24.90 -12.91
N THR A 80 11.36 -24.17 -12.48
CA THR A 80 9.96 -24.49 -12.76
C THR A 80 9.49 -23.70 -13.99
N ARG A 81 8.50 -24.21 -14.71
CA ARG A 81 7.96 -23.55 -15.94
C ARG A 81 7.26 -22.22 -15.64
N THR A 82 7.02 -21.89 -14.37
CA THR A 82 6.33 -20.68 -13.90
C THR A 82 7.19 -19.94 -12.89
N VAL A 83 7.69 -18.76 -13.26
CA VAL A 83 8.52 -17.93 -12.37
C VAL A 83 7.61 -17.16 -11.38
N ASP A 84 7.77 -17.38 -10.08
CA ASP A 84 7.04 -16.60 -9.05
C ASP A 84 7.78 -15.28 -8.78
N PHE A 85 7.29 -14.19 -9.38
CA PHE A 85 7.78 -12.83 -9.16
C PHE A 85 7.27 -12.18 -7.86
N ARG A 86 6.69 -12.96 -6.94
CA ARG A 86 6.40 -12.48 -5.58
C ARG A 86 7.68 -12.28 -4.79
N LEU A 87 7.60 -11.39 -3.81
CA LEU A 87 8.65 -11.14 -2.85
C LEU A 87 8.65 -12.22 -1.78
N TYR A 88 9.85 -12.69 -1.44
CA TYR A 88 10.08 -13.54 -0.31
C TYR A 88 9.89 -12.75 0.98
N ILE A 89 9.17 -13.33 1.94
CA ILE A 89 8.97 -12.77 3.26
C ILE A 89 9.70 -13.68 4.23
N GLN A 90 10.78 -13.19 4.81
CA GLN A 90 11.55 -13.95 5.78
C GLN A 90 10.68 -14.27 7.02
N PRO A 91 10.81 -15.48 7.60
CA PRO A 91 10.20 -15.80 8.87
C PRO A 91 10.63 -14.80 9.95
N TYR A 92 9.67 -14.31 10.71
CA TYR A 92 9.88 -13.33 11.77
C TYR A 92 9.50 -13.92 13.12
N ARG A 93 10.25 -13.56 14.16
CA ARG A 93 9.99 -13.98 15.56
C ARG A 93 9.56 -12.83 16.47
N THR A 94 9.65 -11.59 16.00
CA THR A 94 9.32 -10.40 16.78
C THR A 94 8.20 -9.59 16.12
N ALA A 95 7.35 -8.98 16.94
CA ALA A 95 6.31 -8.06 16.47
C ALA A 95 6.91 -6.85 15.74
N THR A 96 8.09 -6.38 16.15
CA THR A 96 8.81 -5.28 15.49
C THR A 96 9.17 -5.63 14.05
N TYR A 97 9.72 -6.82 13.82
CA TYR A 97 10.08 -7.24 12.47
C TYR A 97 8.86 -7.59 11.63
N HIS A 98 7.83 -8.20 12.24
CA HIS A 98 6.52 -8.38 11.62
C HIS A 98 5.92 -7.08 11.06
N ASN A 99 6.05 -5.99 11.82
CA ASN A 99 5.54 -4.67 11.50
C ASN A 99 6.58 -3.79 10.77
N SER A 100 7.70 -4.38 10.35
CA SER A 100 8.74 -3.65 9.62
C SER A 100 8.26 -3.22 8.23
N PHE A 101 8.96 -2.24 7.67
CA PHE A 101 8.69 -1.77 6.33
C PHE A 101 8.80 -2.91 5.30
N THR A 102 9.86 -3.71 5.33
CA THR A 102 10.12 -4.78 4.35
C THR A 102 9.01 -5.83 4.35
N VAL A 103 8.59 -6.31 5.52
CA VAL A 103 7.51 -7.31 5.63
C VAL A 103 6.17 -6.73 5.16
N THR A 104 5.83 -5.52 5.59
CA THR A 104 4.58 -4.85 5.21
C THR A 104 4.53 -4.57 3.71
N ALA A 105 5.63 -4.06 3.16
CA ALA A 105 5.82 -3.79 1.75
C ALA A 105 5.69 -5.07 0.91
N SER A 106 6.39 -6.13 1.30
CA SER A 106 6.36 -7.42 0.59
C SER A 106 4.97 -8.05 0.58
N ARG A 107 4.24 -8.00 1.70
CA ARG A 107 2.83 -8.44 1.75
C ARG A 107 1.95 -7.64 0.81
N LEU A 108 2.01 -6.31 0.92
CA LEU A 108 1.22 -5.43 0.09
C LEU A 108 1.48 -5.72 -1.39
N TRP A 109 2.75 -5.85 -1.80
CA TRP A 109 3.14 -6.14 -3.18
C TRP A 109 2.67 -7.51 -3.66
N ASN A 110 2.73 -8.53 -2.81
CA ASN A 110 2.31 -9.89 -3.14
C ASN A 110 0.79 -10.03 -3.30
N ASP A 111 0.03 -9.20 -2.57
CA ASP A 111 -1.43 -9.13 -2.67
C ASP A 111 -1.92 -8.37 -3.92
N LEU A 112 -1.00 -7.76 -4.69
CA LEU A 112 -1.37 -7.02 -5.90
C LEU A 112 -1.59 -7.97 -7.08
N PRO A 113 -2.66 -7.76 -7.87
CA PRO A 113 -2.84 -8.45 -9.15
C PRO A 113 -1.61 -8.30 -10.05
N THR A 114 -1.28 -9.37 -10.78
CA THR A 114 -0.16 -9.39 -11.74
C THR A 114 -0.26 -8.27 -12.76
N ASP A 115 -1.47 -8.01 -13.25
CA ASP A 115 -1.73 -7.03 -14.30
C ASP A 115 -1.44 -5.59 -13.83
N MET A 116 -1.54 -5.36 -12.52
CA MET A 116 -1.19 -4.09 -11.90
C MET A 116 0.33 -3.98 -11.70
N ARG A 117 0.99 -5.05 -11.24
CA ARG A 117 2.46 -5.07 -11.08
C ARG A 117 3.18 -4.88 -12.43
N ASN A 118 2.59 -5.37 -13.52
CA ASN A 118 3.17 -5.32 -14.86
C ASN A 118 2.88 -4.01 -15.63
N LYS A 119 2.31 -2.99 -14.98
CA LYS A 119 2.11 -1.68 -15.63
C LYS A 119 3.45 -1.10 -16.07
N LYS A 120 3.48 -0.53 -17.29
CA LYS A 120 4.73 -0.07 -17.93
C LYS A 120 5.24 1.24 -17.34
N THR A 121 4.32 2.16 -17.00
CA THR A 121 4.65 3.53 -16.57
C THR A 121 4.18 3.78 -15.14
N LEU A 122 4.94 4.61 -14.42
CA LEU A 122 4.59 5.04 -13.06
C LEU A 122 3.22 5.69 -12.99
N PHE A 123 2.86 6.50 -13.98
CA PHE A 123 1.56 7.15 -14.06
C PHE A 123 0.42 6.12 -14.14
N SER A 124 0.53 5.15 -15.05
CA SER A 124 -0.48 4.10 -15.20
C SER A 124 -0.63 3.23 -13.96
N PHE A 125 0.49 2.92 -13.27
CA PHE A 125 0.48 2.21 -12.00
C PHE A 125 -0.24 3.03 -10.92
N LYS A 126 0.15 4.30 -10.71
CA LYS A 126 -0.43 5.20 -9.70
C LYS A 126 -1.95 5.29 -9.85
N LEU A 127 -2.44 5.57 -11.06
CA LEU A 127 -3.87 5.72 -11.33
C LEU A 127 -4.62 4.42 -11.05
N TYR A 128 -4.13 3.30 -11.61
CA TYR A 128 -4.79 2.01 -11.44
C TYR A 128 -4.77 1.53 -9.98
N PHE A 129 -3.64 1.73 -9.28
CA PHE A 129 -3.49 1.33 -7.89
C PHE A 129 -4.37 2.16 -6.95
N TYR A 130 -4.51 3.47 -7.22
CA TYR A 130 -5.44 4.32 -6.50
C TYR A 130 -6.87 3.79 -6.62
N ASN A 131 -7.32 3.51 -7.85
CA ASN A 131 -8.66 2.98 -8.11
C ASN A 131 -8.87 1.62 -7.45
N TYR A 132 -7.89 0.72 -7.54
CA TYR A 132 -7.94 -0.58 -6.85
C TYR A 132 -8.13 -0.44 -5.34
N LEU A 133 -7.36 0.44 -4.69
CA LEU A 133 -7.50 0.71 -3.27
C LEU A 133 -8.83 1.38 -2.93
N PHE A 134 -9.32 2.26 -3.79
CA PHE A 134 -10.58 2.97 -3.58
C PHE A 134 -11.79 2.04 -3.68
N VAL A 135 -11.79 1.10 -4.62
CA VAL A 135 -12.82 0.04 -4.71
C VAL A 135 -12.78 -0.86 -3.47
N LYS A 136 -11.58 -1.27 -3.03
CA LYS A 136 -11.42 -2.09 -1.82
C LYS A 136 -11.87 -1.34 -0.55
N PHE A 137 -11.63 -0.04 -0.49
CA PHE A 137 -12.13 0.82 0.59
C PHE A 137 -13.66 0.88 0.62
N ARG A 138 -14.31 1.03 -0.55
CA ARG A 138 -15.79 1.01 -0.65
C ARG A 138 -16.39 -0.33 -0.22
N GLY A 139 -15.77 -1.46 -0.57
CA GLY A 139 -16.29 -2.78 -0.24
C GLY A 139 -16.12 -3.20 1.23
N ASN A 140 -15.36 -2.44 2.03
CA ASN A 140 -15.12 -2.71 3.45
C ASN A 140 -15.97 -1.83 4.39
N CYS A 141 -16.88 -1.00 3.85
CA CYS A 141 -17.80 -0.15 4.59
C CYS A 141 -19.18 -0.79 4.63
#